data_AF-A0A2V9JIY1-F1
#
_entry.id   AF-A0A2V9JIY1-F1
#
_cell.length_a   1.000
_cell.length_b   1.000
_cell.length_c   1.000
_cell.angle_alpha   90.00
_cell.angle_beta   90.00
_cell.angle_gamma   90.00
#
_symmetry.space_group_name_H-M   'P 1'
#
loop_
_entity.id
_entity.type
_entity.pdbx_description
1 polymer ?
#
loop_
_entity_poly.entity_id
_entity_poly.type
_entity_poly.pdbx_seq_one_letter_code
_entity_poly.pdbx_strand_id
1 'polypeptide(L)'
;MLTHGNVASNLHDAARWVDLRMTDRFLSVLPMHHSYECTDGFLMALYRGALTSYAESLRRIAENMVETRTTAMLGVPLLWHA
;
A
#
# COMPACT_ATOMS: atom_id res chain seq x y z
N MET A 1 6.79 12.89 -17.61
CA MET A 1 7.76 12.33 -16.64
C MET A 1 7.41 12.83 -15.26
N LEU A 2 7.50 11.97 -14.25
CA LEU A 2 7.39 12.37 -12.84
C LEU A 2 8.77 12.77 -12.30
N THR A 3 8.79 13.64 -11.30
CA THR A 3 10.01 14.11 -10.64
C THR A 3 9.96 13.68 -9.17
N HIS A 4 11.11 13.60 -8.51
CA HIS A 4 11.11 13.34 -7.06
C HIS A 4 10.24 14.36 -6.29
N GLY A 5 10.27 15.63 -6.71
CA GLY A 5 9.50 16.70 -6.07
C GLY A 5 7.99 16.49 -6.16
N ASN A 6 7.46 16.11 -7.34
CA ASN A 6 6.01 15.93 -7.49
C ASN A 6 5.48 14.64 -6.86
N VAL A 7 6.29 13.58 -6.81
CA VAL A 7 5.94 12.36 -6.07
C VAL A 7 5.95 12.63 -4.57
N ALA A 8 6.99 13.30 -4.05
CA ALA A 8 7.10 13.62 -2.64
C ALA A 8 6.00 14.60 -2.17
N SER A 9 5.60 15.58 -3.00
CA SER A 9 4.50 16.47 -2.65
C SER A 9 3.17 15.71 -2.54
N ASN A 10 2.89 14.80 -3.49
CA ASN A 10 1.68 14.00 -3.45
C ASN A 10 1.68 13.04 -2.23
N LEU A 11 2.81 12.40 -1.94
CA LEU A 11 2.98 11.54 -0.78
C LEU A 11 2.73 12.30 0.55
N HIS A 12 3.30 13.50 0.67
CA HIS A 12 3.13 14.35 1.85
C HIS A 12 1.67 14.75 2.06
N ASP A 13 0.95 15.08 0.98
CA ASP A 13 -0.47 15.42 1.06
C ASP A 13 -1.34 14.19 1.36
N ALA A 14 -1.07 13.05 0.72
CA ALA A 14 -1.79 11.80 0.94
C ALA A 14 -1.67 11.31 2.39
N ALA A 15 -0.50 11.50 3.02
CA ALA A 15 -0.25 11.14 4.41
C ALA A 15 -1.15 11.87 5.41
N ARG A 16 -1.79 12.99 5.02
CA ARG A 16 -2.76 13.70 5.87
C ARG A 16 -4.13 13.02 5.90
N TRP A 17 -4.44 12.20 4.91
CA TRP A 17 -5.73 11.52 4.75
C TRP A 17 -5.66 10.04 5.13
N VAL A 18 -4.49 9.42 4.98
CA VAL A 18 -4.27 8.00 5.29
C VAL A 18 -3.75 7.86 6.72
N ASP A 19 -4.51 7.17 7.58
CA ASP A 19 -4.09 6.82 8.94
C ASP A 19 -3.29 5.50 8.96
N LEU A 20 -2.14 5.50 8.28
CA LEU A 20 -1.17 4.40 8.38
C LEU A 20 -0.12 4.74 9.44
N ARG A 21 0.13 3.82 10.37
CA ARG A 21 1.01 4.02 11.53
C ARG A 21 2.16 3.01 11.52
N MET A 22 3.20 3.27 12.32
CA MET A 22 4.32 2.32 12.47
C MET A 22 3.89 0.94 13.01
N THR A 23 2.76 0.88 13.70
CA THR A 23 2.19 -0.37 14.24
C THR A 23 1.42 -1.18 13.20
N ASP A 24 1.14 -0.59 12.03
CA ASP A 24 0.38 -1.25 10.99
C ASP A 24 1.22 -2.25 10.18
N ARG A 25 0.51 -3.26 9.68
CA ARG A 25 1.02 -4.33 8.83
C ARG A 25 0.32 -4.21 7.50
N PHE A 26 0.97 -3.54 6.56
CA PHE A 26 0.47 -3.29 5.23
C PHE A 26 0.68 -4.51 4.31
N LEU A 27 -0.36 -4.93 3.60
CA LEU A 27 -0.26 -5.95 2.55
C LEU A 27 -0.35 -5.28 1.18
N SER A 28 0.75 -5.33 0.43
CA SER A 28 0.82 -4.89 -0.96
C SER A 28 0.25 -5.98 -1.87
N VAL A 29 -0.85 -5.65 -2.57
CA VAL A 29 -1.58 -6.59 -3.46
C VAL A 29 -1.66 -6.11 -4.90
N LEU A 30 -1.30 -4.85 -5.16
CA LEU A 30 -1.32 -4.24 -6.49
C LEU A 30 0.09 -4.27 -7.11
N PRO A 31 0.21 -4.14 -8.44
CA PRO A 31 1.51 -4.08 -9.07
C PRO A 31 2.29 -2.82 -8.69
N MET A 32 3.48 -2.98 -8.10
CA MET A 32 4.31 -1.88 -7.59
C MET A 32 4.76 -0.86 -8.67
N HIS A 33 4.74 -1.23 -9.95
CA HIS A 33 5.06 -0.32 -11.05
C HIS A 33 3.90 0.62 -11.44
N HIS A 34 2.71 0.42 -10.89
CA HIS A 34 1.60 1.36 -11.05
C HIS A 34 1.76 2.54 -10.08
N SER A 35 1.48 3.76 -10.54
CA SER A 35 1.71 4.98 -9.75
C SER A 35 0.97 5.00 -8.41
N TYR A 36 -0.23 4.41 -8.34
CA TYR A 36 -1.01 4.33 -7.11
C TYR A 36 -0.30 3.48 -6.04
N GLU A 37 0.03 2.23 -6.36
CA GLU A 37 0.73 1.33 -5.43
C GLU A 37 2.15 1.82 -5.12
N CYS A 38 2.86 2.37 -6.11
CA CYS A 38 4.20 2.91 -5.91
C CYS A 38 4.20 4.05 -4.87
N THR A 39 3.25 4.99 -5.00
CA THR A 39 3.20 6.20 -4.17
C THR A 39 2.53 5.92 -2.82
N ASP A 40 1.31 5.39 -2.83
CA ASP A 40 0.48 5.27 -1.62
C ASP A 40 0.61 3.91 -0.92
N GLY A 41 1.26 2.92 -1.57
CA GLY A 41 1.60 1.63 -0.98
C GLY A 41 3.05 1.62 -0.53
N PHE A 42 3.98 1.47 -1.48
CA PHE A 42 5.41 1.33 -1.21
C PHE A 42 6.01 2.57 -0.53
N LEU A 43 5.90 3.76 -1.12
CA LEU A 43 6.50 4.97 -0.56
C LEU A 43 5.79 5.43 0.73
N MET A 44 4.47 5.30 0.83
CA MET A 44 3.71 5.63 2.05
C MET A 44 4.09 4.73 3.22
N ALA A 45 4.14 3.41 3.02
CA ALA A 45 4.53 2.50 4.09
C ALA A 45 5.96 2.80 4.57
N LEU A 46 6.88 3.10 3.65
CA LEU A 46 8.24 3.52 3.99
C LEU A 46 8.25 4.86 4.76
N TYR A 47 7.51 5.87 4.26
CA TYR A 47 7.42 7.19 4.88
C TYR A 47 6.82 7.16 6.28
N ARG A 48 5.85 6.26 6.52
CA ARG A 48 5.15 6.10 7.80
C ARG A 48 5.77 5.04 8.71
N GLY A 49 6.81 4.35 8.26
CA GLY A 49 7.49 3.30 9.03
C GLY A 49 6.65 2.05 9.29
N ALA A 50 5.67 1.77 8.43
CA ALA A 50 4.81 0.59 8.55
C ALA A 50 5.50 -0.66 7.97
N LEU A 51 5.22 -1.83 8.56
CA LEU A 51 5.69 -3.10 8.01
C LEU A 51 4.93 -3.40 6.71
N THR A 52 5.64 -3.80 5.66
CA THR A 52 5.03 -4.20 4.38
C THR A 52 5.29 -5.67 4.09
N SER A 53 4.23 -6.41 3.76
CA SER A 53 4.28 -7.74 3.15
C SER A 53 3.74 -7.67 1.72
N TYR A 54 4.19 -8.56 0.85
CA TYR A 54 3.74 -8.62 -0.55
C TYR A 54 2.93 -9.89 -0.77
N ALA A 55 1.73 -9.75 -1.32
CA ALA A 55 0.89 -10.90 -1.62
C ALA A 55 1.50 -11.74 -2.75
N GLU A 56 1.43 -13.06 -2.59
CA GLU A 56 2.00 -14.00 -3.57
C GLU A 56 1.17 -14.03 -4.86
N SER A 57 -0.15 -13.82 -4.74
CA SER A 57 -1.06 -13.64 -5.87
C SER A 57 -2.40 -13.07 -5.40
N LEU A 58 -3.20 -12.53 -6.32
CA LEU A 58 -4.55 -12.06 -6.03
C LEU A 58 -5.47 -13.16 -5.43
N ARG A 59 -5.20 -14.43 -5.73
CA ARG A 59 -5.99 -15.56 -5.22
C ARG A 59 -5.71 -15.88 -3.75
N ARG A 60 -4.54 -15.46 -3.24
CA ARG A 60 -4.07 -15.78 -1.89
C ARG A 60 -4.18 -14.60 -0.91
N ILE A 61 -4.81 -13.49 -1.30
CA ILE A 61 -4.95 -12.30 -0.46
C ILE A 61 -5.53 -12.66 0.91
N ALA A 62 -6.62 -13.43 0.99
CA ALA A 62 -7.22 -13.81 2.26
C ALA A 62 -6.28 -14.64 3.16
N GLU A 63 -5.53 -15.59 2.59
CA GLU A 63 -4.54 -16.39 3.31
C GLU A 63 -3.37 -15.52 3.80
N ASN A 64 -2.81 -14.68 2.90
CA ASN A 64 -1.71 -13.78 3.23
C ASN A 64 -2.13 -12.75 4.30
N MET A 65 -3.38 -12.29 4.29
CA MET A 65 -3.91 -11.38 5.33
C MET A 65 -3.86 -12.01 6.72
N VAL A 66 -4.25 -13.28 6.84
CA VAL A 66 -4.21 -14.04 8.09
C VAL A 66 -2.78 -14.28 8.54
N GLU A 67 -1.92 -14.76 7.63
CA GLU A 67 -0.50 -15.07 7.90
C GLU A 67 0.28 -13.85 8.39
N THR A 68 0.10 -12.72 7.71
CA THR A 68 0.85 -11.49 7.97
C THR A 68 0.21 -10.63 9.06
N ARG A 69 -0.99 -11.00 9.54
CA ARG A 69 -1.83 -10.19 10.45
C ARG A 69 -2.06 -8.79 9.89
N THR A 70 -2.45 -8.71 8.62
CA THR A 70 -2.64 -7.45 7.88
C THR A 70 -3.62 -6.53 8.62
N THR A 71 -3.25 -5.25 8.75
CA THR A 71 -4.12 -4.20 9.32
C THR A 71 -4.49 -3.14 8.28
N ALA A 72 -3.76 -3.05 7.17
CA ALA A 72 -4.02 -2.11 6.09
C ALA A 72 -3.70 -2.73 4.72
N MET A 73 -4.46 -2.36 3.70
CA MET A 73 -4.26 -2.80 2.31
C MET A 73 -4.81 -1.72 1.37
N LEU A 74 -4.11 -1.46 0.26
CA LEU A 74 -4.67 -0.69 -0.85
C LEU A 74 -5.49 -1.60 -1.75
N GLY A 75 -6.56 -1.07 -2.32
CA GLY A 75 -7.29 -1.81 -3.32
C GLY A 75 -7.91 -0.93 -4.39
N VAL A 76 -8.35 -1.60 -5.45
CA VAL A 76 -9.09 -1.03 -6.59
C VAL A 76 -10.43 -1.76 -6.71
N PRO A 77 -11.50 -1.12 -7.22
CA PRO A 77 -12.87 -1.67 -7.18
C PRO A 77 -12.97 -3.17 -7.52
N LEU A 78 -12.19 -3.62 -8.51
CA LEU A 78 -12.09 -5.02 -8.92
C LEU A 78 -11.84 -6.03 -7.77
N LEU A 79 -11.09 -5.65 -6.73
CA LEU A 79 -10.81 -6.54 -5.60
C LEU A 79 -12.05 -6.85 -4.74
N TRP A 80 -13.09 -6.02 -4.82
CA TRP A 80 -14.31 -6.16 -4.02
C TRP A 80 -15.50 -6.70 -4.80
N HIS A 81 -15.34 -6.94 -6.10
CA HIS A 81 -16.38 -7.51 -6.97
C HIS A 81 -16.29 -9.03 -7.10
N ALA A 82 -15.74 -9.71 -6.09
CA ALA A 82 -15.68 -11.17 -6.03
C ALA A 82 -17.07 -11.78 -5.75
#